data_AF-A0A0G0HZZ3-F1
#
_entry.id   AF-A0A0G0HZZ3-F1
#
_cell.length_a   1.000
_cell.length_b   1.000
_cell.length_c   1.000
_cell.angle_alpha   90.00
_cell.angle_beta   90.00
_cell.angle_gamma   90.00
#
_symmetry.space_group_name_H-M   'P 1'
#
loop_
_entity.id
_entity.type
_entity.pdbx_description
1 polymer ?
#
loop_
_entity_poly.entity_id
_entity_poly.type
_entity_poly.pdbx_seq_one_letter_code
_entity_poly.pdbx_strand_id
1 'polypeptide(L)'
;MSKVDILIEQTNFLLDSQKASLATCKSLFAEFIQEIERHLKNAKNNEDAEILEKVLDMVQEQARILEDDINEDNHFIAEQLETLKKIKAHQDPKAAEEMLQMMVDVEHIMDTEDFKKSVEEESLVSQGNLRTMIDDLIGALEEGGAQEVMLLLEALNDLGDSLEEDEFLDEDEWEMAVLRHVLVVVIPKLIFLRHLAN
;
A
#
# COMPACT_ATOMS: atom_id res chain seq x y z
N MET A 1 -18.67 -22.78 -12.14
CA MET A 1 -17.42 -22.03 -12.39
C MET A 1 -16.27 -22.95 -11.99
N SER A 2 -15.21 -23.09 -12.80
CA SER A 2 -14.06 -23.92 -12.38
C SER A 2 -13.20 -23.20 -11.33
N LYS A 3 -12.35 -23.91 -10.58
CA LYS A 3 -11.44 -23.28 -9.61
C LYS A 3 -10.49 -22.28 -10.29
N VAL A 4 -9.99 -22.61 -11.48
CA VAL A 4 -9.18 -21.68 -12.29
C VAL A 4 -9.97 -20.44 -12.70
N ASP A 5 -11.25 -20.57 -13.03
CA ASP A 5 -12.10 -19.41 -13.35
C ASP A 5 -12.26 -18.48 -12.15
N ILE A 6 -12.49 -19.05 -10.95
CA ILE A 6 -12.61 -18.30 -9.69
C ILE A 6 -11.32 -17.53 -9.41
N LEU A 7 -10.17 -18.20 -9.50
CA LEU A 7 -8.86 -17.56 -9.29
C LEU A 7 -8.60 -16.47 -10.32
N ILE A 8 -8.91 -16.69 -11.61
CA ILE A 8 -8.79 -15.65 -12.63
C ILE A 8 -9.66 -14.44 -12.28
N GLU A 9 -10.89 -14.66 -11.82
CA GLU A 9 -11.79 -13.57 -11.43
C GLU A 9 -11.25 -12.80 -10.21
N GLN A 10 -10.85 -13.52 -9.16
CA GLN A 10 -10.28 -12.93 -7.94
C GLN A 10 -8.96 -12.18 -8.22
N THR A 11 -8.05 -12.75 -9.01
CA THR A 11 -6.78 -12.10 -9.38
C THR A 11 -6.99 -10.87 -10.26
N ASN A 12 -7.95 -10.90 -11.21
CA ASN A 12 -8.31 -9.69 -11.97
C ASN A 12 -8.85 -8.60 -11.05
N PHE A 13 -9.78 -8.96 -10.16
CA PHE A 13 -10.34 -8.02 -9.20
C PHE A 13 -9.27 -7.39 -8.31
N LEU A 14 -8.35 -8.20 -7.77
CA LEU A 14 -7.25 -7.72 -6.95
C LEU A 14 -6.35 -6.74 -7.72
N LEU A 15 -6.02 -7.03 -8.98
CA LEU A 15 -5.21 -6.17 -9.83
C LEU A 15 -5.89 -4.81 -10.08
N ASP A 16 -7.18 -4.82 -10.38
CA ASP A 16 -7.94 -3.59 -10.60
C ASP A 16 -8.06 -2.76 -9.31
N SER A 17 -8.29 -3.44 -8.17
CA SER A 17 -8.32 -2.81 -6.85
C SER A 17 -6.97 -2.19 -6.46
N GLN A 18 -5.85 -2.86 -6.69
CA GLN A 18 -4.52 -2.29 -6.42
C GLN A 18 -4.24 -1.06 -7.27
N LYS A 19 -4.59 -1.07 -8.56
CA LYS A 19 -4.45 0.12 -9.43
C LYS A 19 -5.31 1.28 -8.96
N ALA A 20 -6.54 1.01 -8.52
CA ALA A 20 -7.42 2.04 -7.96
C ALA A 20 -6.82 2.62 -6.68
N SER A 21 -6.32 1.77 -5.78
CA SER A 21 -5.66 2.20 -4.54
C SER A 21 -4.40 3.02 -4.80
N LEU A 22 -3.57 2.65 -5.78
CA LEU A 22 -2.43 3.47 -6.22
C LEU A 22 -2.87 4.87 -6.67
N ALA A 23 -3.93 4.96 -7.48
CA ALA A 23 -4.46 6.24 -7.94
C ALA A 23 -4.94 7.10 -6.76
N THR A 24 -5.62 6.51 -5.78
CA THR A 24 -6.03 7.19 -4.55
C THR A 24 -4.82 7.70 -3.75
N CYS A 25 -3.82 6.86 -3.49
CA CYS A 25 -2.61 7.27 -2.78
C CYS A 25 -1.88 8.41 -3.47
N LYS A 26 -1.70 8.32 -4.79
CA LYS A 26 -1.10 9.42 -5.57
C LYS A 26 -1.86 10.73 -5.41
N SER A 27 -3.20 10.67 -5.40
CA SER A 27 -4.02 11.86 -5.19
C SER A 27 -3.82 12.45 -3.79
N LEU A 28 -3.75 11.61 -2.76
CA LEU A 28 -3.57 12.06 -1.37
C LEU A 28 -2.17 12.66 -1.14
N PHE A 29 -1.12 12.01 -1.64
CA PHE A 29 0.23 12.57 -1.59
C PHE A 29 0.35 13.87 -2.38
N ALA A 30 -0.28 13.96 -3.57
CA ALA A 30 -0.29 15.18 -4.35
C ALA A 30 -1.02 16.33 -3.64
N GLU A 31 -2.11 16.04 -2.92
CA GLU A 31 -2.81 17.01 -2.06
C GLU A 31 -1.86 17.53 -0.97
N PHE A 32 -1.20 16.63 -0.24
CA PHE A 32 -0.27 17.02 0.82
C PHE A 32 0.94 17.83 0.31
N ILE A 33 1.52 17.41 -0.81
CA ILE A 33 2.62 18.11 -1.48
C ILE A 33 2.20 19.54 -1.86
N GLN A 34 1.00 19.71 -2.44
CA GLN A 34 0.48 21.04 -2.79
C GLN A 34 0.34 21.94 -1.56
N GLU A 35 -0.08 21.37 -0.43
CA GLU A 35 -0.17 22.09 0.83
C GLU A 35 1.21 22.51 1.36
N ILE A 36 2.20 21.62 1.36
CA ILE A 36 3.58 21.96 1.73
C ILE A 36 4.13 23.08 0.83
N GLU A 37 3.93 23.00 -0.49
CA GLU A 37 4.34 24.04 -1.43
C GLU A 37 3.62 25.38 -1.19
N ARG A 38 2.34 25.36 -0.80
CA ARG A 38 1.57 26.55 -0.43
C ARG A 38 2.18 27.21 0.81
N HIS A 39 2.52 26.41 1.82
CA HIS A 39 3.18 26.90 3.04
C HIS A 39 4.57 27.46 2.74
N LEU A 40 5.36 26.76 1.91
CA LEU A 40 6.70 27.18 1.52
C LEU A 40 6.70 28.55 0.82
N LYS A 41 5.76 28.78 -0.11
CA LYS A 41 5.59 30.08 -0.79
C LYS A 41 5.26 31.23 0.16
N ASN A 42 4.69 30.93 1.33
CA ASN A 42 4.27 31.90 2.33
C ASN A 42 5.20 31.95 3.55
N ALA A 43 6.30 31.21 3.54
CA ALA A 43 7.25 31.16 4.64
C ALA A 43 7.81 32.56 4.93
N LYS A 44 7.77 32.96 6.20
CA LYS A 44 8.17 34.31 6.64
C LYS A 44 9.66 34.41 6.96
N ASN A 45 10.30 33.28 7.20
CA ASN A 45 11.69 33.19 7.61
C ASN A 45 12.36 32.00 6.89
N ASN A 46 13.70 32.01 6.84
CA ASN A 46 14.46 31.00 6.13
C ASN A 46 14.46 29.63 6.85
N GLU A 47 14.31 29.60 8.17
CA GLU A 47 14.32 28.36 8.95
C GLU A 47 13.07 27.51 8.67
N ASP A 48 11.88 28.13 8.72
CA ASP A 48 10.62 27.51 8.34
C ASP A 48 10.66 27.02 6.88
N ALA A 49 11.27 27.80 5.98
CA ALA A 49 11.41 27.43 4.59
C ALA A 49 12.32 26.19 4.42
N GLU A 50 13.46 26.16 5.09
CA GLU A 50 14.38 25.02 5.08
C GLU A 50 13.72 23.74 5.66
N ILE A 51 12.91 23.87 6.70
CA ILE A 51 12.15 22.75 7.28
C ILE A 51 11.11 22.24 6.28
N LEU A 52 10.32 23.14 5.68
CA LEU A 52 9.30 22.78 4.70
C LEU A 52 9.90 22.16 3.43
N GLU A 53 11.08 22.61 2.99
CA GLU A 53 11.84 21.98 1.89
C GLU A 53 12.22 20.53 2.23
N LYS A 54 12.71 20.27 3.44
CA LYS A 54 13.01 18.89 3.89
C LYS A 54 11.75 18.02 3.94
N VAL A 55 10.67 18.54 4.51
CA VAL A 55 9.37 17.85 4.56
C VAL A 55 8.89 17.51 3.15
N LEU A 56 9.01 18.45 2.22
CA LEU A 56 8.66 18.25 0.81
C LEU A 56 9.47 17.10 0.20
N ASP A 57 10.80 17.12 0.36
CA ASP A 57 11.69 16.08 -0.16
C ASP A 57 11.34 14.69 0.40
N MET A 58 11.09 14.61 1.71
CA MET A 58 10.71 13.35 2.37
C MET A 58 9.39 12.79 1.85
N VAL A 59 8.38 13.63 1.71
CA VAL A 59 7.05 13.22 1.23
C VAL A 59 7.11 12.81 -0.24
N GLN A 60 7.88 13.52 -1.07
CA GLN A 60 8.08 13.15 -2.48
C GLN A 60 8.79 11.80 -2.63
N GLU A 61 9.81 11.54 -1.82
CA GLU A 61 10.51 10.27 -1.84
C GLU A 61 9.62 9.12 -1.36
N GLN A 62 8.85 9.31 -0.30
CA GLN A 62 7.90 8.30 0.18
C GLN A 62 6.80 7.99 -0.84
N ALA A 63 6.27 9.03 -1.49
CA ALA A 63 5.29 8.85 -2.57
C ALA A 63 5.88 8.05 -3.75
N ARG A 64 7.16 8.26 -4.08
CA ARG A 64 7.87 7.53 -5.13
C ARG A 64 8.11 6.07 -4.75
N ILE A 65 8.61 5.80 -3.55
CA ILE A 65 8.85 4.43 -3.04
C ILE A 65 7.54 3.64 -3.07
N LEU A 66 6.46 4.20 -2.51
CA LEU A 66 5.16 3.55 -2.51
C LEU A 66 4.63 3.27 -3.93
N GLU A 67 4.84 4.21 -4.86
CA GLU A 67 4.48 4.01 -6.26
C GLU A 67 5.26 2.85 -6.88
N ASP A 68 6.57 2.79 -6.66
CA ASP A 68 7.45 1.75 -7.20
C ASP A 68 7.03 0.37 -6.64
N ASP A 69 6.81 0.26 -5.32
CA ASP A 69 6.38 -0.98 -4.66
C ASP A 69 5.03 -1.49 -5.18
N ILE A 70 4.02 -0.63 -5.26
CA ILE A 70 2.70 -1.03 -5.78
C ILE A 70 2.77 -1.37 -7.27
N ASN A 71 3.65 -0.74 -8.04
CA ASN A 71 3.85 -1.10 -9.45
C ASN A 71 4.52 -2.47 -9.60
N GLU A 72 5.46 -2.82 -8.73
CA GLU A 72 6.07 -4.16 -8.69
C GLU A 72 5.02 -5.22 -8.35
N ASP A 73 4.18 -4.98 -7.35
CA ASP A 73 3.07 -5.86 -6.99
C ASP A 73 2.07 -6.03 -8.14
N ASN A 74 1.66 -4.93 -8.78
CA ASN A 74 0.78 -4.96 -9.94
C ASN A 74 1.39 -5.79 -11.09
N HIS A 75 2.70 -5.70 -11.29
CA HIS A 75 3.40 -6.49 -12.30
C HIS A 75 3.35 -7.98 -11.94
N PHE A 76 3.69 -8.32 -10.70
CA PHE A 76 3.63 -9.70 -10.19
C PHE A 76 2.23 -10.31 -10.35
N ILE A 77 1.18 -9.61 -9.92
CA ILE A 77 -0.21 -10.08 -10.02
C ILE A 77 -0.62 -10.26 -11.49
N ALA A 78 -0.20 -9.36 -12.38
CA ALA A 78 -0.46 -9.50 -13.81
C ALA A 78 0.22 -10.76 -14.40
N GLU A 79 1.44 -11.10 -13.97
CA GLU A 79 2.12 -12.33 -14.39
C GLU A 79 1.40 -13.59 -13.87
N GLN A 80 0.90 -13.57 -12.63
CA GLN A 80 0.09 -14.66 -12.07
C GLN A 80 -1.20 -14.86 -12.87
N LEU A 81 -1.89 -13.78 -13.19
CA LEU A 81 -3.10 -13.81 -13.99
C LEU A 81 -2.86 -14.42 -15.39
N GLU A 82 -1.76 -14.04 -16.05
CA GLU A 82 -1.39 -14.62 -17.34
C GLU A 82 -1.06 -16.12 -17.22
N THR A 83 -0.46 -16.53 -16.12
CA THR A 83 -0.19 -17.95 -15.83
C THR A 83 -1.49 -18.73 -15.63
N LEU A 84 -2.43 -18.21 -14.86
CA LEU A 84 -3.76 -18.81 -14.68
C LEU A 84 -4.54 -18.93 -16.00
N LYS A 85 -4.48 -17.91 -16.86
CA LYS A 85 -5.07 -17.96 -18.20
C LYS A 85 -4.44 -19.05 -19.08
N LYS A 86 -3.12 -19.25 -19.00
CA LYS A 86 -2.43 -20.34 -19.71
C LYS A 86 -2.84 -21.71 -19.19
N ILE A 87 -2.98 -21.89 -17.87
CA ILE A 87 -3.49 -23.11 -17.25
C ILE A 87 -4.91 -23.41 -17.74
N LYS A 88 -5.80 -22.41 -17.71
CA LYS A 88 -7.18 -22.54 -18.22
C LYS A 88 -7.24 -22.96 -19.70
N ALA A 89 -6.30 -22.48 -20.51
CA ALA A 89 -6.23 -22.80 -21.93
C ALA A 89 -5.60 -24.17 -22.22
N HIS A 90 -5.12 -24.89 -21.21
CA HIS A 90 -4.44 -26.16 -21.42
C HIS A 90 -5.42 -27.27 -21.82
N GLN A 91 -5.02 -28.09 -22.78
CA GLN A 91 -5.91 -29.09 -23.39
C GLN A 91 -6.12 -30.34 -22.51
N ASP A 92 -5.15 -30.66 -21.65
CA ASP A 92 -5.25 -31.77 -20.71
C ASP A 92 -5.75 -31.23 -19.35
N PRO A 93 -6.99 -31.57 -18.94
CA PRO A 93 -7.56 -31.12 -17.68
C PRO A 93 -6.78 -31.60 -16.45
N LYS A 94 -6.13 -32.77 -16.53
CA LYS A 94 -5.37 -33.31 -15.41
C LYS A 94 -4.07 -32.55 -15.22
N ALA A 95 -3.35 -32.29 -16.30
CA ALA A 95 -2.14 -31.47 -16.25
C ALA A 95 -2.45 -30.02 -15.84
N ALA A 96 -3.60 -29.47 -16.24
CA ALA A 96 -4.07 -28.15 -15.80
C ALA A 96 -4.31 -28.11 -14.27
N GLU A 97 -4.95 -29.13 -13.71
CA GLU A 97 -5.19 -29.25 -12.27
C GLU A 97 -3.87 -29.42 -11.49
N GLU A 98 -2.92 -30.21 -12.00
CA GLU A 98 -1.58 -30.36 -11.38
C GLU A 98 -0.81 -29.02 -11.38
N MET A 99 -0.84 -28.27 -12.48
CA MET A 99 -0.23 -26.94 -12.54
C MET A 99 -0.91 -25.94 -11.59
N LEU A 100 -2.23 -26.03 -11.43
CA LEU A 100 -2.97 -25.20 -10.50
C LEU A 100 -2.58 -25.48 -9.04
N GLN A 101 -2.46 -26.76 -8.68
CA GLN A 101 -2.04 -27.22 -7.35
C GLN A 101 -0.60 -26.83 -7.00
N MET A 102 0.26 -26.67 -8.00
CA MET A 102 1.62 -26.15 -7.81
C MET A 102 1.65 -24.64 -7.53
N MET A 103 0.62 -23.90 -7.95
CA MET A 103 0.54 -22.44 -7.77
C MET A 103 -0.23 -22.03 -6.53
N VAL A 104 -1.25 -22.80 -6.15
CA VAL A 104 -2.20 -22.41 -5.10
C VAL A 104 -2.68 -23.64 -4.35
N ASP A 105 -2.84 -23.49 -3.04
CA ASP A 105 -3.63 -24.45 -2.27
C ASP A 105 -5.12 -24.29 -2.61
N VAL A 106 -5.57 -25.15 -3.52
CA VAL A 106 -6.91 -25.15 -4.08
C VAL A 106 -7.98 -25.64 -3.09
N GLU A 107 -7.61 -26.13 -1.89
CA GLU A 107 -8.56 -26.60 -0.88
C GLU A 107 -9.21 -25.46 -0.08
N HIS A 108 -8.61 -24.26 -0.08
CA HIS A 108 -9.05 -23.13 0.74
C HIS A 108 -9.40 -21.84 -0.02
N ILE A 109 -9.78 -21.97 -1.30
CA ILE A 109 -10.25 -20.82 -2.08
C ILE A 109 -11.56 -20.27 -1.49
N MET A 110 -11.52 -19.02 -1.04
CA MET A 110 -12.69 -18.29 -0.57
C MET A 110 -13.75 -18.14 -1.67
N ASP A 111 -15.01 -17.98 -1.26
CA ASP A 111 -16.04 -17.53 -2.18
C ASP A 111 -15.64 -16.20 -2.81
N THR A 112 -15.97 -16.02 -4.10
CA THR A 112 -15.55 -14.85 -4.86
C THR A 112 -16.13 -13.55 -4.32
N GLU A 113 -17.37 -13.56 -3.85
CA GLU A 113 -18.01 -12.36 -3.32
C GLU A 113 -17.48 -12.04 -1.92
N ASP A 114 -17.26 -13.04 -1.09
CA ASP A 114 -16.62 -12.85 0.23
C ASP A 114 -15.18 -12.32 0.08
N PHE A 115 -14.43 -12.82 -0.90
CA PHE A 115 -13.09 -12.31 -1.23
C PHE A 115 -13.12 -10.84 -1.64
N LYS A 116 -13.98 -10.49 -2.61
CA LYS A 116 -14.10 -9.10 -3.09
C LYS A 116 -14.45 -8.16 -1.94
N LYS A 117 -15.43 -8.56 -1.13
CA LYS A 117 -15.86 -7.79 0.03
C LYS A 117 -14.74 -7.58 1.04
N SER A 118 -13.98 -8.63 1.37
CA SER A 118 -12.82 -8.52 2.30
C SER A 118 -11.80 -7.51 1.77
N VAL A 119 -11.44 -7.63 0.48
CA VAL A 119 -10.48 -6.73 -0.17
C VAL A 119 -10.99 -5.28 -0.18
N GLU A 120 -12.28 -5.05 -0.48
CA GLU A 120 -12.87 -3.72 -0.45
C GLU A 120 -12.90 -3.12 0.96
N GLU A 121 -13.32 -3.90 1.97
CA GLU A 121 -13.39 -3.44 3.36
C GLU A 121 -11.99 -3.08 3.89
N GLU A 122 -11.01 -3.96 3.67
CA GLU A 122 -9.63 -3.69 4.05
C GLU A 122 -9.07 -2.48 3.30
N SER A 123 -9.29 -2.38 1.99
CA SER A 123 -8.85 -1.23 1.19
C SER A 123 -9.48 0.09 1.63
N LEU A 124 -10.75 0.08 2.05
CA LEU A 124 -11.43 1.28 2.54
C LEU A 124 -10.87 1.74 3.89
N VAL A 125 -10.65 0.82 4.83
CA VAL A 125 -10.05 1.11 6.14
C VAL A 125 -8.65 1.71 5.95
N SER A 126 -7.87 1.08 5.08
CA SER A 126 -6.53 1.47 4.67
C SER A 126 -6.45 2.90 4.14
N GLN A 127 -7.27 3.20 3.13
CA GLN A 127 -7.35 4.53 2.54
C GLN A 127 -7.87 5.57 3.55
N GLY A 128 -8.81 5.19 4.41
CA GLY A 128 -9.32 6.05 5.48
C GLY A 128 -8.26 6.43 6.52
N ASN A 129 -7.40 5.47 6.90
CA ASN A 129 -6.29 5.72 7.82
C ASN A 129 -5.25 6.65 7.18
N LEU A 130 -4.88 6.40 5.93
CA LEU A 130 -3.94 7.27 5.20
C LEU A 130 -4.49 8.70 5.06
N ARG A 131 -5.79 8.82 4.74
CA ARG A 131 -6.46 10.11 4.63
C ARG A 131 -6.41 10.88 5.95
N THR A 132 -6.80 10.24 7.06
CA THR A 132 -6.78 10.85 8.39
C THR A 132 -5.39 11.38 8.72
N MET A 133 -4.35 10.56 8.47
CA MET A 133 -2.97 10.97 8.70
C MET A 133 -2.56 12.19 7.88
N ILE A 134 -2.90 12.22 6.59
CA ILE A 134 -2.59 13.37 5.73
C ILE A 134 -3.35 14.62 6.18
N ASP A 135 -4.62 14.47 6.55
CA ASP A 135 -5.42 15.58 7.08
C ASP A 135 -4.83 16.12 8.39
N ASP A 136 -4.34 15.25 9.29
CA ASP A 136 -3.66 15.65 10.54
C ASP A 136 -2.34 16.39 10.26
N LEU A 137 -1.53 15.88 9.32
CA LEU A 137 -0.29 16.53 8.89
C LEU A 137 -0.55 17.90 8.26
N ILE A 138 -1.57 18.02 7.41
CA ILE A 138 -2.01 19.29 6.84
C ILE A 138 -2.46 20.24 7.95
N GLY A 139 -3.28 19.77 8.89
CA GLY A 139 -3.73 20.56 10.04
C GLY A 139 -2.55 21.10 10.86
N ALA A 140 -1.56 20.27 11.14
CA ALA A 140 -0.34 20.70 11.83
C ALA A 140 0.43 21.77 11.04
N LEU A 141 0.55 21.65 9.71
CA LEU A 141 1.15 22.71 8.88
C LEU A 141 0.35 24.01 8.94
N GLU A 142 -0.98 23.95 8.92
CA GLU A 142 -1.87 25.12 9.02
C GLU A 142 -1.73 25.85 10.36
N GLU A 143 -1.45 25.12 11.44
CA GLU A 143 -1.17 25.66 12.78
C GLU A 143 0.27 26.18 12.93
N GLY A 144 1.12 25.99 11.92
CA GLY A 144 2.52 26.42 11.92
C GLY A 144 3.49 25.39 12.52
N GLY A 145 3.06 24.15 12.72
CA GLY A 145 3.82 23.03 13.26
C GLY A 145 4.75 22.36 12.26
N ALA A 146 5.42 23.10 11.37
CA ALA A 146 6.29 22.52 10.34
C ALA A 146 7.42 21.67 10.93
N GLN A 147 7.98 22.09 12.07
CA GLN A 147 9.00 21.32 12.80
C GLN A 147 8.44 20.01 13.36
N GLU A 148 7.20 20.01 13.86
CA GLU A 148 6.56 18.80 14.41
C GLU A 148 6.26 17.80 13.30
N VAL A 149 5.77 18.28 12.15
CA VAL A 149 5.57 17.47 10.94
C VAL A 149 6.89 16.85 10.48
N MET A 150 7.99 17.61 10.44
CA MET A 150 9.29 17.09 10.07
C MET A 150 9.75 15.99 11.04
N LEU A 151 9.69 16.23 12.34
CA LEU A 151 10.08 15.23 13.36
C LEU A 151 9.24 13.96 13.28
N LEU A 152 7.93 14.08 13.00
CA LEU A 152 7.06 12.92 12.82
C LEU A 152 7.46 12.12 11.58
N LEU A 153 7.70 12.78 10.45
CA LEU A 153 8.15 12.11 9.22
C LEU A 153 9.54 11.49 9.38
N GLU A 154 10.44 12.13 10.13
CA GLU A 154 11.78 11.61 10.41
C GLU A 154 11.69 10.34 11.27
N ALA A 155 10.88 10.37 12.33
CA ALA A 155 10.62 9.19 13.16
C ALA A 155 10.03 8.03 12.33
N LEU A 156 9.12 8.32 11.40
CA LEU A 156 8.53 7.30 10.52
C LEU A 156 9.54 6.71 9.54
N ASN A 157 10.51 7.51 9.07
CA ASN A 157 11.61 7.04 8.23
C ASN A 157 12.61 6.19 9.02
N ASP A 158 13.04 6.65 10.20
CA ASP A 158 14.02 5.96 11.04
C ASP A 158 13.50 4.61 11.56
N LEU A 159 12.21 4.53 11.93
CA LEU A 159 11.53 3.26 12.22
C LEU A 159 11.50 2.33 11.01
N GLY A 160 11.58 2.87 9.80
CA GLY A 160 11.61 2.09 8.59
C GLY A 160 12.91 1.33 8.36
N ASP A 161 14.02 1.91 8.80
CA ASP A 161 15.35 1.34 8.73
C ASP A 161 15.65 0.40 9.91
N SER A 162 15.00 0.59 11.07
CA SER A 162 15.19 -0.26 12.26
C SER A 162 14.39 -1.57 12.24
N LEU A 163 13.27 -1.63 11.51
CA LEU A 163 12.41 -2.83 11.40
C LEU A 163 13.00 -3.97 10.55
N GLU A 164 14.20 -3.80 9.99
CA GLU A 164 14.96 -4.91 9.40
C GLU A 164 15.60 -5.83 10.47
N GLU A 165 15.64 -5.41 11.74
CA GLU A 165 16.06 -6.24 12.87
C GLU A 165 14.83 -6.58 13.74
N ASP A 166 14.67 -7.86 14.10
CA ASP A 166 13.58 -8.43 14.93
C ASP A 166 13.49 -7.79 16.35
N GLU A 167 13.24 -6.49 16.46
CA GLU A 167 13.00 -5.80 17.72
C GLU A 167 11.51 -5.78 18.05
N PHE A 168 11.18 -6.23 19.27
CA PHE A 168 9.84 -6.17 19.82
C PHE A 168 9.46 -4.71 20.06
N LEU A 169 8.63 -4.16 19.19
CA LEU A 169 8.06 -2.80 19.32
C LEU A 169 7.20 -2.69 20.58
N ASP A 170 7.33 -1.58 21.31
CA ASP A 170 6.37 -1.22 22.35
C ASP A 170 5.03 -0.71 21.78
N GLU A 171 4.04 -0.42 22.64
CA GLU A 171 2.65 -0.09 22.20
C GLU A 171 2.59 1.22 21.40
N ASP A 172 3.44 2.20 21.71
CA ASP A 172 3.53 3.49 21.00
C ASP A 172 4.32 3.34 19.68
N GLU A 173 5.37 2.51 19.67
CA GLU A 173 6.08 2.09 18.46
C GLU A 173 5.21 1.22 17.54
N TRP A 174 4.24 0.48 18.10
CA TRP A 174 3.27 -0.30 17.33
C TRP A 174 2.28 0.60 16.60
N GLU A 175 1.78 1.67 17.24
CA GLU A 175 0.93 2.67 16.57
C GLU A 175 1.70 3.38 15.45
N MET A 176 2.98 3.72 15.66
CA MET A 176 3.85 4.31 14.63
C MET A 176 4.24 3.33 13.52
N ALA A 177 4.45 2.05 13.85
CA ALA A 177 4.65 0.99 12.88
C ALA A 177 3.37 0.65 12.11
N VAL A 178 2.19 0.82 12.69
CA VAL A 178 0.88 0.77 12.02
C VAL A 178 0.71 1.98 11.11
N LEU A 179 1.15 3.17 11.50
CA LEU A 179 1.16 4.37 10.65
C LEU A 179 2.10 4.21 9.45
N ARG A 180 3.29 3.62 9.64
CA ARG A 180 4.14 3.18 8.52
C ARG A 180 3.50 2.01 7.77
N HIS A 181 2.81 1.08 8.43
CA HIS A 181 2.07 0.03 7.74
C HIS A 181 1.05 0.67 6.79
N VAL A 182 0.30 1.66 7.27
CA VAL A 182 -0.69 2.43 6.50
C VAL A 182 -0.03 3.20 5.34
N LEU A 183 1.16 3.77 5.54
CA LEU A 183 1.89 4.55 4.53
C LEU A 183 2.73 3.73 3.53
N VAL A 184 3.27 2.59 3.93
CA VAL A 184 4.27 1.80 3.18
C VAL A 184 3.77 0.38 2.85
N VAL A 185 2.77 -0.14 3.56
CA VAL A 185 2.50 -1.60 3.57
C VAL A 185 1.03 -1.97 3.33
N VAL A 186 0.11 -1.01 3.39
CA VAL A 186 -1.32 -1.31 3.50
C VAL A 186 -2.05 -1.34 2.15
N ILE A 187 -1.33 -1.13 1.05
CA ILE A 187 -1.78 -1.56 -0.28
C ILE A 187 -1.11 -2.88 -0.72
N PRO A 188 0.16 -3.15 -0.36
CA PRO A 188 0.81 -4.45 -0.61
C PRO A 188 0.40 -5.64 0.29
N LYS A 189 0.00 -5.44 1.55
CA LYS A 189 -0.31 -6.54 2.51
C LYS A 189 -1.78 -6.89 2.64
N LEU A 190 -2.57 -6.67 1.58
CA LEU A 190 -3.90 -7.28 1.43
C LEU A 190 -3.75 -8.80 1.14
N ILE A 191 -3.36 -9.54 2.17
CA ILE A 191 -3.77 -10.90 2.59
C ILE A 191 -3.74 -12.08 1.59
N PHE A 192 -3.68 -11.88 0.28
CA PHE A 192 -3.87 -12.97 -0.67
C PHE A 192 -2.64 -13.88 -0.82
N LEU A 193 -1.41 -13.35 -0.78
CA LEU A 193 -0.22 -14.18 -1.05
C LEU A 193 0.47 -14.74 0.20
N ARG A 194 0.35 -14.08 1.36
CA ARG A 194 1.00 -14.56 2.61
C ARG A 194 0.26 -15.73 3.26
N HIS A 195 -1.03 -15.91 2.96
CA HIS A 195 -1.80 -17.09 3.38
C HIS A 195 -1.69 -18.28 2.39
N LEU A 196 -0.99 -18.11 1.25
CA LEU A 196 -0.83 -19.14 0.24
C LEU A 196 0.59 -19.74 0.17
N ALA A 197 1.54 -19.19 0.94
CA ALA A 197 2.95 -19.60 0.94
C ALA A 197 3.47 -20.12 2.29
N ASN A 198 2.60 -20.35 3.28
CA ASN A 198 2.93 -21.00 4.56
C ASN A 198 2.01 -22.20 4.82
#